data_AF-A0A3B8VJ21-F1
#
_entry.id   AF-A0A3B8VJ21-F1
#
_cell.length_a   1.000
_cell.length_b   1.000
_cell.length_c   1.000
_cell.angle_alpha   90.00
_cell.angle_beta   90.00
_cell.angle_gamma   90.00
#
_symmetry.space_group_name_H-M   'P 1'
#
loop_
_entity.id
_entity.type
_entity.pdbx_description
1 polymer ?
#
loop_
_entity_poly.entity_id
_entity_poly.type
_entity_poly.pdbx_seq_one_letter_code
_entity_poly.pdbx_strand_id
1 'polypeptide(L)' 'YIIDAATGEVSRYGQTINAYDDDCYRQLLVDAGFEDVIISPSMGEDEGTEDLIIITATRPS' A
#
# COMPACT_ATOMS: atom_id res chain seq x y z
N TYR A 1 1.29 5.01 -9.02
CA TYR A 1 2.33 6.06 -8.93
C TYR A 1 3.15 5.75 -7.70
N ILE A 2 4.47 5.61 -7.82
CA ILE A 2 5.34 5.52 -6.65
C ILE A 2 5.94 6.92 -6.49
N ILE A 3 5.72 7.53 -5.33
CA ILE A 3 6.32 8.81 -4.98
C ILE A 3 7.44 8.47 -4.01
N ASP A 4 8.69 8.68 -4.44
CA ASP A 4 9.82 8.65 -3.53
C ASP A 4 9.79 9.91 -2.66
N ALA A 5 9.49 9.73 -1.37
CA ALA A 5 9.34 10.82 -0.42
C ALA A 5 10.66 11.57 -0.13
N ALA A 6 11.82 11.00 -0.47
CA ALA A 6 13.12 11.66 -0.28
C ALA A 6 13.49 12.58 -1.45
N THR A 7 13.01 12.29 -2.66
CA THR A 7 13.46 12.96 -3.89
C THR A 7 12.35 13.69 -4.65
N GLY A 8 11.08 13.40 -4.35
CA GLY A 8 9.93 14.00 -5.04
C GLY A 8 9.81 13.59 -6.51
N GLU A 9 10.59 12.59 -6.94
CA GLU A 9 10.56 12.13 -8.32
C GLU A 9 9.34 11.23 -8.56
N VAL A 10 8.54 11.58 -9.57
CA VAL A 10 7.31 10.86 -9.92
C VAL A 10 7.56 10.02 -11.17
N SER A 11 7.74 8.72 -11.00
CA SER A 11 7.83 7.77 -12.11
C SER A 11 6.46 7.12 -12.38
N ARG A 12 5.91 7.37 -13.58
CA ARG A 12 4.65 6.78 -14.04
C ARG A 12 4.89 5.38 -14.62
N TYR A 13 4.99 4.39 -13.76
CA TYR A 13 4.87 2.99 -14.17
C TYR A 13 3.40 2.71 -14.49
N GLY A 14 3.09 2.38 -15.75
CA GLY A 14 1.77 1.88 -16.15
C GLY A 14 1.53 0.56 -15.43
N GLN A 15 0.92 0.62 -14.25
CA GLN A 15 0.59 -0.57 -13.49
C GLN A 15 -0.76 -1.08 -13.95
N THR A 16 -0.80 -2.35 -14.35
CA THR A 16 -2.02 -3.15 -14.21
C THR A 16 -2.37 -3.10 -12.74
N ILE A 17 -3.46 -2.40 -12.39
CA ILE A 17 -3.98 -2.40 -11.03
C ILE A 17 -4.66 -3.75 -10.83
N ASN A 18 -3.91 -4.70 -10.30
CA ASN A 18 -4.53 -5.90 -9.76
C ASN A 18 -5.18 -5.49 -8.45
N ALA A 19 -6.51 -5.44 -8.42
CA ALA A 19 -7.25 -5.33 -7.18
C ALA A 19 -7.08 -6.66 -6.44
N TYR A 20 -6.35 -6.62 -5.32
CA TYR A 20 -6.19 -7.75 -4.42
C TYR A 20 -7.19 -7.60 -3.28
N ASP A 21 -7.66 -8.72 -2.74
CA ASP A 21 -8.29 -8.70 -1.43
C ASP A 21 -7.23 -8.52 -0.33
N ASP A 22 -7.70 -8.24 0.89
CA ASP A 22 -6.84 -8.02 2.05
C ASP A 22 -5.86 -9.18 2.28
N ASP A 23 -6.27 -10.41 2.03
CA ASP A 23 -5.44 -11.60 2.25
C ASP A 23 -4.33 -11.72 1.21
N CYS A 24 -4.62 -11.38 -0.04
CA CYS A 24 -3.62 -11.28 -1.10
C CYS A 24 -2.62 -10.15 -0.81
N TYR A 25 -3.07 -9.01 -0.28
CA TYR A 25 -2.15 -7.93 0.14
C TYR A 25 -1.26 -8.34 1.30
N ARG A 26 -1.80 -9.06 2.30
CA ARG A 26 -1.01 -9.62 3.40
C ARG A 26 0.03 -10.59 2.88
N GLN A 27 -0.37 -11.55 2.06
CA GLN A 27 0.54 -12.56 1.52
C GLN A 27 1.65 -11.93 0.70
N LEU A 28 1.35 -10.93 -0.13
CA LEU A 28 2.34 -10.19 -0.92
C LEU A 28 3.42 -9.54 -0.04
N LEU A 29 3.03 -8.94 1.09
CA LEU A 29 3.95 -8.29 2.01
C LEU A 29 4.78 -9.30 2.80
N VAL A 30 4.17 -10.40 3.23
CA VAL A 30 4.86 -11.52 3.90
C VAL A 30 5.88 -12.16 2.95
N ASP A 31 5.52 -12.42 1.69
CA ASP A 31 6.42 -12.97 0.67
C ASP A 31 7.59 -12.02 0.38
N ALA A 32 7.38 -10.71 0.52
CA ALA A 32 8.42 -9.69 0.40
C ALA A 32 9.27 -9.51 1.68
N GLY A 33 9.03 -10.31 2.72
CA GLY A 33 9.79 -10.31 3.99
C GLY A 33 9.40 -9.20 4.95
N PHE A 34 8.20 -8.64 4.83
CA PHE A 34 7.63 -7.76 5.84
C PHE A 34 6.84 -8.56 6.87
N GLU A 35 6.79 -8.02 8.08
CA GLU A 35 6.06 -8.56 9.23
C GLU A 35 5.07 -7.52 9.76
N ASP A 36 4.28 -7.86 10.78
CA ASP A 36 3.30 -6.98 11.43
C ASP A 36 2.36 -6.22 10.46
N VAL A 37 1.84 -6.92 9.44
CA VAL A 37 0.96 -6.31 8.42
C VAL A 37 -0.40 -5.95 9.01
N ILE A 38 -0.71 -4.66 9.05
CA ILE A 38 -2.00 -4.10 9.48
C ILE A 38 -2.64 -3.39 8.30
N ILE A 39 -3.91 -3.72 8.03
CA ILE A 39 -4.74 -3.06 7.01
C ILE A 39 -5.84 -2.31 7.75
N SER A 40 -5.96 -1.01 7.48
CA SER A 40 -6.94 -0.11 8.08
C SER A 40 -7.71 0.63 6.99
N PRO A 41 -8.98 1.01 7.25
CA PRO A 41 -9.67 1.93 6.35
C PRO A 41 -8.92 3.26 6.25
N SER A 42 -9.13 3.96 5.15
CA SER A 42 -8.73 5.34 4.96
C SER A 42 -9.19 6.25 6.11
N MET A 43 -8.31 7.18 6.49
CA MET A 43 -8.63 8.29 7.39
C MET A 43 -9.00 9.58 6.64
N GLY A 44 -9.12 9.51 5.31
CA GLY A 44 -9.47 10.66 4.49
C GLY A 44 -10.91 11.11 4.74
N GLU A 45 -11.10 12.42 4.88
CA GLU A 45 -12.43 13.05 4.97
C GLU A 45 -12.91 13.56 3.60
N ASP A 46 -12.07 13.44 2.56
CA ASP A 46 -12.35 13.91 1.20
C ASP A 46 -13.22 12.92 0.43
N GLU A 47 -14.11 13.45 -0.41
CA GLU A 47 -15.00 12.68 -1.27
C GLU A 47 -14.20 11.76 -2.20
N GLY A 48 -14.52 10.46 -2.20
CA GLY A 48 -13.80 9.44 -2.98
C GLY A 48 -12.61 8.78 -2.27
N THR A 49 -12.35 9.12 -1.00
CA THR A 49 -11.34 8.41 -0.18
C THR A 49 -11.90 7.28 0.67
N GLU A 50 -13.21 7.06 0.62
CA GLU A 50 -13.96 6.08 1.43
C GLU A 50 -13.54 4.63 1.14
N ASP A 51 -13.22 4.34 -0.12
CA ASP A 51 -12.81 3.02 -0.59
C ASP A 51 -11.29 2.80 -0.53
N LEU A 52 -10.53 3.78 -0.03
CA LEU A 52 -9.08 3.65 0.12
C LEU A 52 -8.73 2.87 1.38
N ILE A 53 -7.59 2.17 1.33
CA ILE A 53 -7.03 1.43 2.47
C ILE A 53 -5.62 1.90 2.77
N ILE A 54 -5.25 1.81 4.05
CA ILE A 54 -3.92 2.07 4.56
C ILE A 54 -3.32 0.73 4.97
N ILE A 55 -2.14 0.40 4.45
CA ILE A 55 -1.41 -0.80 4.82
C ILE A 55 -0.09 -0.40 5.47
N THR A 56 0.14 -0.83 6.71
CA THR A 56 1.41 -0.65 7.44
C THR A 56 2.04 -2.00 7.70
N ALA A 57 3.35 -2.10 7.52
CA ALA A 57 4.12 -3.31 7.82
C ALA A 57 5.55 -2.93 8.25
N THR A 58 6.18 -3.80 9.04
CA THR A 58 7.56 -3.61 9.53
C THR A 58 8.50 -4.50 8.73
N ARG A 59 9.77 -4.08 8.59
CA ARG A 59 10.82 -4.95 8.07
C ARG A 59 11.72 -5.35 9.23
N PRO A 60 11.87 -6.64 9.55
CA PRO A 60 12.81 -7.08 10.56
C PRO A 60 14.24 -6.68 10.16
N SER A 61 15.03 -6.26 11.16
CA SER A 61 16.41 -5.76 10.99
C SER A 61 17.43 -6.88 10.85
#